data_AF-A0A8J4S2T9-F1
#
_entry.id   AF-A0A8J4S2T9-F1
#
_cell.length_a   1.000
_cell.length_b   1.000
_cell.length_c   1.000
_cell.angle_alpha   90.00
_cell.angle_beta   90.00
_cell.angle_gamma   90.00
#
_symmetry.space_group_name_H-M   'P 1'
#
loop_
_entity.id
_entity.type
_entity.pdbx_description
1 polymer ?
#
loop_
_entity_poly.entity_id
_entity_poly.type
_entity_poly.pdbx_seq_one_letter_code
_entity_poly.pdbx_strand_id
1 'polypeptide(L)'
;MEFRYTMSDGVTTSDEGIVVITTNDALVSSTFDLDVDNWGLISNGAGGDSRPHFQPISRGVQLSYYIYGIDAVIHRRDDTGDDSMLWYFTAPPKFTGNYWAAYGGSLDFVLSSAEGSFDAANLNLAGTGHLVELECSTCAQFTGITLAMPLSPVFSYDGTTTQFRLPLNERTGWVKDPKNILVSWEPPSQCEFVSVLTGLSALRILGDYTRGYESVALDTVTLRHGPGQPVKCYTSKV
;
A
#
# COMPACT_ATOMS: atom_id res chain seq x y z
N MET A 1 21.58 -3.03 -3.04
CA MET A 1 22.69 -2.09 -2.76
C MET A 1 22.49 -0.84 -3.60
N GLU A 2 22.57 0.35 -2.99
CA GLU A 2 22.39 1.63 -3.67
C GLU A 2 23.75 2.32 -3.86
N PHE A 3 24.01 2.82 -5.06
CA PHE A 3 25.16 3.66 -5.38
C PHE A 3 24.70 5.01 -5.86
N ARG A 4 25.27 6.06 -5.29
CA ARG A 4 25.09 7.45 -5.73
C ARG A 4 26.32 7.90 -6.49
N TYR A 5 26.12 8.57 -7.61
CA TYR A 5 27.22 9.04 -8.44
C TYR A 5 26.87 10.36 -9.12
N THR A 6 27.88 11.17 -9.39
CA THR A 6 27.80 12.35 -10.25
C THR A 6 28.85 12.21 -11.33
N MET A 7 28.54 12.62 -12.56
CA MET A 7 29.49 12.64 -13.67
C MET A 7 29.86 14.08 -13.99
N SER A 8 31.15 14.35 -14.20
CA SER A 8 31.61 15.66 -14.67
C SER A 8 32.35 15.52 -15.99
N ASP A 9 32.10 16.46 -16.90
CA ASP A 9 32.88 16.60 -18.15
C ASP A 9 34.05 17.61 -18.00
N GLY A 10 34.32 18.06 -16.76
CA GLY A 10 35.33 19.07 -16.46
C GLY A 10 34.83 20.51 -16.55
N VAL A 11 33.60 20.74 -17.01
CA VAL A 11 32.96 22.07 -17.05
C VAL A 11 31.66 22.07 -16.25
N THR A 12 30.87 21.01 -16.39
CA THR A 12 29.61 20.79 -15.72
C THR A 12 29.66 19.49 -14.93
N THR A 13 28.92 19.43 -13.83
CA THR A 13 28.68 18.20 -13.08
C THR A 13 27.20 17.88 -13.20
N SER A 14 26.88 16.61 -13.46
CA SER A 14 25.51 16.12 -13.51
C SER A 14 24.83 16.25 -12.16
N ASP A 15 23.51 16.20 -12.17
CA ASP A 15 22.74 15.87 -10.97
C ASP A 15 23.14 14.47 -10.47
N GLU A 16 22.87 14.20 -9.19
CA GLU A 16 23.17 12.90 -8.58
C GLU A 16 22.30 11.80 -9.21
N GLY A 17 22.96 10.81 -9.80
CA GLY A 17 22.34 9.57 -10.27
C GLY A 17 22.32 8.52 -9.18
N ILE A 18 21.27 7.70 -9.17
CA ILE A 18 21.10 6.57 -8.25
C ILE A 18 21.08 5.27 -9.05
N VAL A 19 21.93 4.31 -8.68
CA VAL A 19 21.95 2.94 -9.22
C VAL A 19 21.57 1.97 -8.11
N VAL A 20 20.53 1.18 -8.34
CA VAL A 20 20.10 0.12 -7.42
C VAL A 20 20.47 -1.23 -8.04
N ILE A 21 21.32 -1.99 -7.36
CA ILE A 21 21.64 -3.37 -7.72
C ILE A 21 20.88 -4.30 -6.78
N THR A 22 20.09 -5.19 -7.37
CA THR A 22 19.34 -6.24 -6.67
C THR A 22 19.67 -7.62 -7.24
N THR A 23 19.62 -8.65 -6.40
CA THR A 23 19.89 -10.05 -6.78
C THR A 23 18.63 -10.79 -7.22
N ASN A 24 17.46 -10.25 -6.92
CA ASN A 24 16.16 -10.72 -7.37
C ASN A 24 15.27 -9.50 -7.63
N ASP A 25 14.00 -9.75 -7.93
CA ASP A 25 13.06 -8.68 -8.20
C ASP A 25 12.46 -8.03 -6.94
N ALA A 26 12.67 -8.58 -5.75
CA ALA A 26 12.15 -8.04 -4.49
C ALA A 26 13.07 -6.93 -3.95
N LEU A 27 12.55 -5.71 -3.84
CA LEU A 27 13.26 -4.58 -3.24
C LEU A 27 13.19 -4.63 -1.70
N VAL A 28 12.03 -5.01 -1.16
CA VAL A 28 11.80 -5.23 0.28
C VAL A 28 10.64 -6.20 0.47
N SER A 29 10.70 -7.03 1.52
CA SER A 29 9.65 -7.98 1.85
C SER A 29 9.38 -8.12 3.36
N SER A 30 8.20 -8.62 3.70
CA SER A 30 7.82 -9.18 5.01
C SER A 30 7.15 -10.53 4.77
N THR A 31 7.77 -11.60 5.25
CA THR A 31 7.25 -12.98 5.18
C THR A 31 6.65 -13.44 6.50
N PHE A 32 6.83 -12.66 7.58
CA PHE A 32 6.30 -12.95 8.91
C PHE A 32 6.72 -14.31 9.49
N ASP A 33 7.82 -14.91 9.03
CA ASP A 33 8.24 -16.25 9.48
C ASP A 33 8.51 -16.34 11.00
N LEU A 34 8.81 -15.21 11.65
CA LEU A 34 9.26 -15.16 13.05
C LEU A 34 8.40 -14.27 13.95
N ASP A 35 7.85 -13.19 13.41
CA ASP A 35 7.10 -12.18 14.16
C ASP A 35 6.26 -11.28 13.23
N VAL A 36 5.74 -10.18 13.78
CA VAL A 36 4.93 -9.20 13.05
C VAL A 36 5.72 -8.26 12.14
N ASP A 37 7.05 -8.38 12.11
CA ASP A 37 7.97 -7.61 11.28
C ASP A 37 7.79 -6.08 11.43
N ASN A 38 7.42 -5.66 12.64
CA ASN A 38 7.08 -4.28 13.03
C ASN A 38 5.91 -3.66 12.24
N TRP A 39 5.05 -4.46 11.62
CA TRP A 39 3.78 -3.98 11.09
C TRP A 39 2.86 -3.50 12.22
N GLY A 40 2.07 -2.48 11.93
CA GLY A 40 1.10 -1.92 12.86
C GLY A 40 -0.33 -2.00 12.32
N LEU A 41 -1.28 -1.62 13.17
CA LEU A 41 -2.67 -1.33 12.81
C LEU A 41 -2.94 0.14 13.11
N ILE A 42 -3.65 0.81 12.21
CA ILE A 42 -4.13 2.19 12.42
C ILE A 42 -5.64 2.26 12.23
N SER A 43 -6.23 3.30 12.79
CA SER A 43 -7.67 3.59 12.67
C SER A 43 -8.58 2.48 13.18
N ASN A 44 -8.14 1.63 14.11
CA ASN A 44 -8.94 0.54 14.71
C ASN A 44 -9.77 0.99 15.93
N GLY A 45 -10.20 2.26 15.95
CA GLY A 45 -10.92 2.87 17.07
C GLY A 45 -10.13 3.06 18.38
N ALA A 46 -10.79 3.70 19.36
CA ALA A 46 -10.21 3.94 20.68
C ALA A 46 -10.16 2.64 21.51
N GLY A 47 -8.96 2.22 21.91
CA GLY A 47 -8.76 0.99 22.68
C GLY A 47 -8.54 -0.27 21.82
N GLY A 48 -8.61 -0.16 20.49
CA GLY A 48 -8.20 -1.22 19.59
C GLY A 48 -6.70 -1.46 19.61
N ASP A 49 -6.29 -2.68 19.26
CA ASP A 49 -4.88 -3.02 19.15
C ASP A 49 -4.23 -2.19 18.04
N SER A 50 -3.10 -1.57 18.36
CA SER A 50 -2.25 -0.85 17.39
C SER A 50 -1.23 -1.77 16.73
N ARG A 51 -1.21 -3.06 17.11
CA ARG A 51 -0.31 -4.07 16.59
C ARG A 51 -1.14 -5.27 16.13
N PRO A 52 -0.83 -5.86 14.97
CA PRO A 52 -1.45 -7.10 14.57
C PRO A 52 -0.93 -8.26 15.43
N HIS A 53 -1.65 -9.37 15.40
CA HIS A 53 -1.29 -10.59 16.09
C HIS A 53 -0.49 -11.50 15.15
N PHE A 54 0.61 -12.07 15.66
CA PHE A 54 1.38 -13.05 14.91
C PHE A 54 0.78 -14.45 15.05
N GLN A 55 0.59 -15.13 13.93
CA GLN A 55 0.02 -16.46 13.86
C GLN A 55 1.05 -17.46 13.31
N PRO A 56 1.69 -18.28 14.18
CA PRO A 56 2.79 -19.14 13.79
C PRO A 56 2.33 -20.49 13.21
N ILE A 57 1.33 -20.46 12.33
CA ILE A 57 0.84 -21.63 11.60
C ILE A 57 0.62 -21.28 10.13
N SER A 58 0.70 -22.28 9.27
CA SER A 58 0.33 -22.16 7.86
C SER A 58 -1.15 -22.53 7.67
N ARG A 59 -1.84 -21.82 6.77
CA ARG A 59 -3.23 -22.10 6.40
C ARG A 59 -3.33 -22.18 4.87
N GLY A 60 -3.51 -23.40 4.37
CA GLY A 60 -3.45 -23.65 2.93
C GLY A 60 -2.03 -23.47 2.39
N VAL A 61 -1.91 -23.12 1.10
CA VAL A 61 -0.62 -23.01 0.40
C VAL A 61 -0.09 -21.57 0.31
N GLN A 62 -0.94 -20.58 0.59
CA GLN A 62 -0.64 -19.15 0.40
C GLN A 62 -0.44 -18.37 1.70
N LEU A 63 -0.89 -18.90 2.84
CA LEU A 63 -0.60 -18.32 4.15
C LEU A 63 0.37 -19.24 4.88
N SER A 64 1.56 -18.75 5.17
CA SER A 64 2.60 -19.49 5.85
C SER A 64 3.26 -18.59 6.87
N TYR A 65 2.79 -18.67 8.12
CA TYR A 65 3.11 -17.71 9.17
C TYR A 65 2.64 -16.31 8.74
N TYR A 66 1.69 -15.75 9.48
CA TYR A 66 1.04 -14.52 9.03
C TYR A 66 0.71 -13.63 10.20
N ILE A 67 0.39 -12.39 9.89
CA ILE A 67 -0.18 -11.47 10.86
C ILE A 67 -1.67 -11.30 10.59
N TYR A 68 -2.44 -10.97 11.62
CA TYR A 68 -3.84 -10.63 11.43
C TYR A 68 -4.25 -9.48 12.36
N GLY A 69 -5.22 -8.70 11.90
CA GLY A 69 -5.93 -7.70 12.68
C GLY A 69 -7.36 -8.16 12.95
N ILE A 70 -7.93 -7.64 14.03
CA ILE A 70 -9.34 -7.78 14.35
C ILE A 70 -9.89 -6.37 14.45
N ASP A 71 -11.04 -6.13 13.83
CA ASP A 71 -11.78 -4.89 14.05
C ASP A 71 -12.19 -4.80 15.53
N ALA A 72 -11.74 -3.75 16.21
CA ALA A 72 -12.02 -3.54 17.62
C ALA A 72 -13.25 -2.66 17.86
N VAL A 73 -13.59 -1.74 16.94
CA VAL A 73 -14.65 -0.74 17.16
C VAL A 73 -15.31 -0.34 15.85
N ILE A 74 -16.56 -0.77 15.70
CA ILE A 74 -17.36 -0.43 14.53
C ILE A 74 -17.99 0.96 14.66
N HIS A 75 -17.59 1.95 13.85
CA HIS A 75 -18.20 3.29 13.82
C HIS A 75 -19.31 3.36 12.78
N ARG A 76 -20.37 2.59 13.02
CA ARG A 76 -21.50 2.46 12.11
C ARG A 76 -22.20 3.79 11.87
N ARG A 77 -22.32 4.17 10.60
CA ARG A 77 -23.17 5.28 10.17
C ARG A 77 -24.64 4.89 10.11
N ASP A 78 -25.51 5.79 10.56
CA ASP A 78 -26.96 5.56 10.56
C ASP A 78 -27.58 5.48 9.15
N ASP A 79 -26.96 6.12 8.16
CA ASP A 79 -27.51 6.26 6.80
C ASP A 79 -27.15 5.11 5.87
N THR A 80 -25.89 4.65 5.90
CA THR A 80 -25.41 3.58 5.01
C THR A 80 -25.16 2.26 5.73
N GLY A 81 -25.00 2.30 7.06
CA GLY A 81 -24.54 1.16 7.84
C GLY A 81 -23.04 0.88 7.72
N ASP A 82 -22.31 1.66 6.92
CA ASP A 82 -20.86 1.53 6.75
C ASP A 82 -20.13 1.94 8.03
N ASP A 83 -18.97 1.33 8.25
CA ASP A 83 -18.00 1.88 9.18
C ASP A 83 -17.40 3.18 8.64
N SER A 84 -17.47 4.24 9.45
CA SER A 84 -16.86 5.53 9.15
C SER A 84 -15.37 5.61 9.45
N MET A 85 -14.80 4.58 10.11
CA MET A 85 -13.42 4.52 10.53
C MET A 85 -12.79 3.17 10.14
N LEU A 86 -12.44 3.03 8.86
CA LEU A 86 -11.79 1.82 8.36
C LEU A 86 -10.37 1.67 8.91
N TRP A 87 -10.04 0.49 9.41
CA TRP A 87 -8.69 0.16 9.86
C TRP A 87 -7.79 -0.41 8.76
N TYR A 88 -6.49 -0.17 8.91
CA TYR A 88 -5.46 -0.57 7.94
C TYR A 88 -4.26 -1.21 8.62
N PHE A 89 -3.65 -2.19 7.95
CA PHE A 89 -2.27 -2.57 8.20
C PHE A 89 -1.34 -1.44 7.75
N THR A 90 -0.44 -1.01 8.63
CA THR A 90 0.60 -0.03 8.28
C THR A 90 1.96 -0.69 8.18
N ALA A 91 2.64 -0.45 7.07
CA ALA A 91 3.96 -1.03 6.83
C ALA A 91 5.03 -0.40 7.73
N PRO A 92 6.07 -1.16 8.12
CA PRO A 92 7.21 -0.67 8.90
C PRO A 92 8.13 0.27 8.09
N PRO A 93 9.05 1.00 8.74
CA PRO A 93 9.94 1.96 8.07
C PRO A 93 10.77 1.40 6.91
N LYS A 94 11.04 0.09 6.89
CA LYS A 94 11.72 -0.55 5.75
C LYS A 94 10.92 -0.46 4.45
N PHE A 95 9.61 -0.19 4.44
CA PHE A 95 8.83 0.08 3.21
C PHE A 95 8.71 1.57 2.88
N THR A 96 9.38 2.45 3.63
CA THR A 96 9.36 3.90 3.42
C THR A 96 10.71 4.40 2.90
N GLY A 97 10.73 5.59 2.30
CA GLY A 97 11.89 6.19 1.68
C GLY A 97 11.84 6.11 0.16
N ASN A 98 13.02 5.93 -0.45
CA ASN A 98 13.16 6.00 -1.89
C ASN A 98 13.00 4.64 -2.56
N TYR A 99 11.82 4.42 -3.12
CA TYR A 99 11.42 3.23 -3.88
C TYR A 99 11.13 3.51 -5.35
N TRP A 100 11.77 4.52 -5.93
CA TRP A 100 11.58 4.87 -7.35
C TRP A 100 11.77 3.66 -8.30
N ALA A 101 12.66 2.73 -7.96
CA ALA A 101 12.94 1.53 -8.73
C ALA A 101 11.77 0.53 -8.77
N ALA A 102 10.76 0.71 -7.91
CA ALA A 102 9.51 -0.05 -7.95
C ALA A 102 8.56 0.41 -9.07
N TYR A 103 8.82 1.57 -9.70
CA TYR A 103 7.96 2.07 -10.78
C TYR A 103 7.95 1.11 -11.98
N GLY A 104 6.73 0.70 -12.36
CA GLY A 104 6.46 -0.34 -13.36
C GLY A 104 6.63 -1.78 -12.85
N GLY A 105 6.94 -1.96 -11.57
CA GLY A 105 6.97 -3.25 -10.87
C GLY A 105 5.61 -3.54 -10.23
N SER A 106 5.62 -4.17 -9.05
CA SER A 106 4.39 -4.46 -8.32
C SER A 106 4.53 -4.44 -6.79
N LEU A 107 3.41 -4.22 -6.14
CA LEU A 107 3.20 -4.55 -4.73
C LEU A 107 2.42 -5.86 -4.65
N ASP A 108 3.04 -6.89 -4.11
CA ASP A 108 2.46 -8.21 -3.95
C ASP A 108 2.17 -8.47 -2.47
N PHE A 109 1.04 -9.09 -2.16
CA PHE A 109 0.68 -9.53 -0.81
C PHE A 109 -0.44 -10.56 -0.85
N VAL A 110 -0.68 -11.26 0.25
CA VAL A 110 -1.79 -12.21 0.40
C VAL A 110 -2.72 -11.69 1.50
N LEU A 111 -4.02 -11.69 1.22
CA LEU A 111 -5.07 -11.46 2.23
C LEU A 111 -5.92 -12.70 2.42
N SER A 112 -6.47 -12.86 3.60
CA SER A 112 -7.44 -13.92 3.91
C SER A 112 -8.22 -13.57 5.16
N SER A 113 -9.49 -13.94 5.24
CA SER A 113 -10.30 -13.69 6.43
C SER A 113 -10.35 -14.96 7.29
N ALA A 114 -10.53 -14.80 8.60
CA ALA A 114 -10.91 -15.92 9.47
C ALA A 114 -12.36 -15.77 9.96
N GLU A 115 -12.86 -14.55 10.08
CA GLU A 115 -14.22 -14.21 10.49
C GLU A 115 -14.71 -12.99 9.71
N GLY A 116 -16.04 -12.83 9.61
CA GLY A 116 -16.70 -11.77 8.85
C GLY A 116 -17.62 -12.31 7.75
N SER A 117 -18.59 -11.50 7.32
CA SER A 117 -19.42 -11.79 6.14
C SER A 117 -19.02 -10.82 5.02
N PHE A 118 -18.44 -11.36 3.96
CA PHE A 118 -17.99 -10.62 2.78
C PHE A 118 -19.05 -10.58 1.68
N ASP A 119 -20.30 -10.87 2.03
CA ASP A 119 -21.42 -10.71 1.11
C ASP A 119 -21.54 -9.24 0.69
N ALA A 120 -21.90 -8.98 -0.57
CA ALA A 120 -21.96 -7.62 -1.11
C ALA A 120 -22.83 -6.65 -0.29
N ALA A 121 -23.85 -7.15 0.40
CA ALA A 121 -24.72 -6.36 1.28
C ALA A 121 -24.06 -5.93 2.61
N ASN A 122 -22.98 -6.60 3.00
CA ASN A 122 -22.26 -6.37 4.25
C ASN A 122 -20.91 -5.67 4.04
N LEU A 123 -20.49 -5.41 2.79
CA LEU A 123 -19.25 -4.69 2.52
C LEU A 123 -19.38 -3.19 2.84
N ASN A 124 -18.36 -2.63 3.48
CA ASN A 124 -18.19 -1.20 3.64
C ASN A 124 -18.05 -0.52 2.27
N LEU A 125 -18.67 0.65 2.12
CA LEU A 125 -18.60 1.45 0.90
C LEU A 125 -19.02 0.66 -0.35
N ALA A 126 -19.93 -0.31 -0.20
CA ALA A 126 -20.35 -1.23 -1.27
C ALA A 126 -19.17 -1.94 -1.97
N GLY A 127 -18.08 -2.21 -1.25
CA GLY A 127 -16.89 -2.86 -1.79
C GLY A 127 -16.03 -1.96 -2.67
N THR A 128 -16.11 -0.63 -2.49
CA THR A 128 -15.33 0.36 -3.25
C THR A 128 -14.25 1.08 -2.44
N GLY A 129 -13.96 0.59 -1.22
CA GLY A 129 -12.88 1.13 -0.38
C GLY A 129 -11.48 1.02 -1.03
N HIS A 130 -10.50 1.71 -0.46
CA HIS A 130 -9.13 1.69 -0.97
C HIS A 130 -8.37 0.48 -0.44
N LEU A 131 -8.11 -0.50 -1.31
CA LEU A 131 -7.35 -1.70 -0.98
C LEU A 131 -5.93 -1.38 -0.49
N VAL A 132 -5.26 -0.43 -1.13
CA VAL A 132 -3.92 0.04 -0.74
C VAL A 132 -3.85 1.54 -0.84
N GLU A 133 -3.16 2.18 0.11
CA GLU A 133 -2.78 3.58 0.04
C GLU A 133 -1.25 3.76 0.11
N LEU A 134 -0.74 4.63 -0.75
CA LEU A 134 0.65 5.10 -0.77
C LEU A 134 0.65 6.60 -0.53
N GLU A 135 1.44 7.06 0.44
CA GLU A 135 1.50 8.47 0.81
C GLU A 135 2.93 9.00 0.71
N CYS A 136 3.10 10.18 0.14
CA CYS A 136 4.31 10.99 0.29
C CYS A 136 3.94 12.35 0.89
N SER A 137 4.14 12.49 2.21
CA SER A 137 3.77 13.70 2.97
C SER A 137 4.56 14.95 2.57
N THR A 138 5.77 14.80 2.03
CA THR A 138 6.63 15.91 1.60
C THR A 138 6.45 16.30 0.14
N CYS A 139 5.73 15.51 -0.65
CA CYS A 139 5.50 15.77 -2.06
C CYS A 139 4.59 16.99 -2.28
N ALA A 140 4.60 17.52 -3.52
CA ALA A 140 3.81 18.69 -3.92
C ALA A 140 3.97 19.87 -2.94
N GLN A 141 5.21 20.30 -2.70
CA GLN A 141 5.54 21.42 -1.81
C GLN A 141 5.02 21.22 -0.37
N PHE A 142 5.26 20.04 0.22
CA PHE A 142 4.81 19.67 1.57
C PHE A 142 3.29 19.64 1.77
N THR A 143 2.50 19.70 0.70
CA THR A 143 1.06 19.48 0.82
C THR A 143 0.73 17.99 0.91
N GLY A 144 1.64 17.12 0.46
CA GLY A 144 1.47 15.67 0.42
C GLY A 144 0.82 15.16 -0.86
N ILE A 145 1.01 13.89 -1.20
CA ILE A 145 0.25 13.19 -2.24
C ILE A 145 -0.14 11.82 -1.69
N THR A 146 -1.42 11.48 -1.77
CA THR A 146 -1.95 10.15 -1.47
C THR A 146 -2.47 9.51 -2.74
N LEU A 147 -1.98 8.30 -3.03
CA LEU A 147 -2.46 7.45 -4.11
C LEU A 147 -3.16 6.25 -3.50
N ALA A 148 -4.30 5.87 -4.05
CA ALA A 148 -5.05 4.70 -3.63
C ALA A 148 -5.27 3.74 -4.79
N MET A 149 -5.21 2.44 -4.51
CA MET A 149 -5.77 1.41 -5.36
C MET A 149 -7.17 1.08 -4.84
N PRO A 150 -8.25 1.42 -5.58
CA PRO A 150 -9.59 1.10 -5.15
C PRO A 150 -9.88 -0.39 -5.36
N LEU A 151 -10.70 -0.94 -4.47
CA LEU A 151 -11.38 -2.20 -4.75
C LEU A 151 -12.23 -2.05 -6.01
N SER A 152 -12.19 -3.07 -6.85
CA SER A 152 -12.86 -3.08 -8.15
C SER A 152 -13.11 -4.52 -8.61
N PRO A 153 -13.85 -4.76 -9.70
CA PRO A 153 -13.95 -6.11 -10.26
C PRO A 153 -12.60 -6.75 -10.61
N VAL A 154 -11.56 -5.94 -10.85
CA VAL A 154 -10.19 -6.41 -11.14
C VAL A 154 -9.44 -6.75 -9.84
N PHE A 155 -9.55 -5.87 -8.85
CA PHE A 155 -8.94 -6.06 -7.52
C PHE A 155 -10.07 -6.17 -6.49
N SER A 156 -10.72 -7.32 -6.46
CA SER A 156 -11.81 -7.62 -5.53
C SER A 156 -11.33 -8.55 -4.43
N TYR A 157 -12.04 -8.53 -3.31
CA TYR A 157 -11.77 -9.39 -2.16
C TYR A 157 -13.09 -9.86 -1.56
N ASP A 158 -13.25 -11.16 -1.40
CA ASP A 158 -14.46 -11.82 -0.91
C ASP A 158 -14.22 -12.57 0.41
N GLY A 159 -13.13 -12.24 1.10
CA GLY A 159 -12.71 -12.90 2.33
C GLY A 159 -11.92 -14.20 2.11
N THR A 160 -11.92 -14.78 0.91
CA THR A 160 -11.12 -15.98 0.62
C THR A 160 -9.63 -15.66 0.50
N THR A 161 -8.76 -16.65 0.70
CA THR A 161 -7.31 -16.45 0.54
C THR A 161 -6.99 -16.00 -0.88
N THR A 162 -6.53 -14.76 -1.01
CA THR A 162 -6.34 -14.09 -2.29
C THR A 162 -4.94 -13.50 -2.34
N GLN A 163 -4.21 -13.82 -3.40
CA GLN A 163 -2.92 -13.19 -3.68
C GLN A 163 -3.13 -11.99 -4.60
N PHE A 164 -2.76 -10.81 -4.10
CA PHE A 164 -2.74 -9.58 -4.87
C PHE A 164 -1.37 -9.34 -5.50
N ARG A 165 -1.41 -8.80 -6.71
CA ARG A 165 -0.26 -8.25 -7.43
C ARG A 165 -0.71 -6.94 -8.07
N LEU A 166 -0.42 -5.84 -7.40
CA LEU A 166 -0.83 -4.50 -7.83
C LEU A 166 0.28 -3.88 -8.66
N PRO A 167 0.10 -3.62 -9.96
CA PRO A 167 1.12 -2.95 -10.76
C PRO A 167 1.32 -1.52 -10.27
N LEU A 168 2.58 -1.07 -10.20
CA LEU A 168 2.94 0.25 -9.69
C LEU A 168 3.19 1.25 -10.83
N ASN A 169 2.11 1.69 -11.47
CA ASN A 169 2.12 2.77 -12.45
C ASN A 169 0.74 3.45 -12.53
N GLU A 170 0.70 4.61 -13.17
CA GLU A 170 -0.48 5.47 -13.23
C GLU A 170 -1.64 4.93 -14.09
N ARG A 171 -1.41 3.86 -14.87
CA ARG A 171 -2.37 3.36 -15.87
C ARG A 171 -3.16 2.15 -15.41
N THR A 172 -2.90 1.67 -14.20
CA THR A 172 -3.43 0.38 -13.70
C THR A 172 -4.49 0.53 -12.63
N GLY A 173 -5.23 1.64 -12.63
CA GLY A 173 -6.39 1.86 -11.76
C GLY A 173 -6.10 2.63 -10.46
N TRP A 174 -4.83 2.99 -10.22
CA TRP A 174 -4.50 3.91 -9.15
C TRP A 174 -5.18 5.26 -9.34
N VAL A 175 -5.65 5.83 -8.24
CA VAL A 175 -6.28 7.13 -8.19
C VAL A 175 -5.60 8.01 -7.15
N LYS A 176 -5.72 9.32 -7.29
CA LYS A 176 -5.09 10.33 -6.43
C LYS A 176 -6.16 11.03 -5.59
N ASP A 177 -5.86 11.22 -4.31
CA ASP A 177 -6.70 12.01 -3.42
C ASP A 177 -6.75 13.48 -3.91
N PRO A 178 -7.94 14.00 -4.27
CA PRO A 178 -8.08 15.40 -4.67
C PRO A 178 -7.97 16.37 -3.49
N LYS A 179 -7.86 15.87 -2.25
CA LYS A 179 -7.89 16.63 -0.98
C LYS A 179 -9.16 17.47 -0.83
N ASN A 180 -10.20 17.07 -1.54
CA ASN A 180 -11.48 17.72 -1.57
C ASN A 180 -12.55 16.65 -1.79
N ILE A 181 -13.34 16.40 -0.76
CA ILE A 181 -14.40 15.38 -0.74
C ILE A 181 -15.49 15.59 -1.80
N LEU A 182 -15.58 16.79 -2.39
CA LEU A 182 -16.56 17.11 -3.44
C LEU A 182 -16.05 16.78 -4.84
N VAL A 183 -14.78 16.40 -4.98
CA VAL A 183 -14.14 16.09 -6.25
C VAL A 183 -13.89 14.58 -6.31
N SER A 184 -14.17 13.98 -7.45
CA SER A 184 -13.87 12.57 -7.68
C SER A 184 -12.36 12.33 -7.70
N TRP A 185 -11.95 11.16 -7.24
CA TRP A 185 -10.57 10.73 -7.38
C TRP A 185 -10.25 10.43 -8.84
N GLU A 186 -9.12 10.94 -9.32
CA GLU A 186 -8.69 10.78 -10.72
C GLU A 186 -7.33 10.05 -10.78
N PRO A 187 -7.00 9.39 -11.90
CA PRO A 187 -5.68 8.80 -12.07
C PRO A 187 -4.56 9.83 -11.86
N PRO A 188 -3.48 9.50 -11.13
CA PRO A 188 -2.34 10.40 -11.01
C PRO A 188 -1.63 10.56 -12.36
N SER A 189 -0.82 11.61 -12.49
CA SER A 189 0.18 11.65 -13.56
C SER A 189 1.34 10.69 -13.26
N GLN A 190 2.10 10.32 -14.31
CA GLN A 190 3.31 9.51 -14.15
C GLN A 190 4.29 10.12 -13.13
N CYS A 191 4.50 11.43 -13.17
CA CYS A 191 5.47 12.08 -12.28
C CYS A 191 4.97 12.21 -10.84
N GLU A 192 3.67 12.36 -10.64
CA GLU A 192 3.09 12.26 -9.29
C GLU A 192 3.29 10.85 -8.72
N PHE A 193 3.03 9.80 -9.50
CA PHE A 193 3.26 8.42 -9.08
C PHE A 193 4.71 8.18 -8.67
N VAL A 194 5.64 8.61 -9.51
CA VAL A 194 7.08 8.45 -9.27
C VAL A 194 7.50 9.27 -8.05
N SER A 195 6.99 10.49 -7.90
CA SER A 195 7.29 11.32 -6.72
C SER A 195 6.88 10.63 -5.42
N VAL A 196 5.73 9.96 -5.41
CA VAL A 196 5.25 9.20 -4.25
C VAL A 196 6.16 8.01 -3.96
N LEU A 197 6.57 7.25 -4.98
CA LEU A 197 7.52 6.16 -4.78
C LEU A 197 8.90 6.63 -4.31
N THR A 198 9.36 7.81 -4.75
CA THR A 198 10.66 8.38 -4.37
C THR A 198 10.68 8.91 -2.94
N GLY A 199 9.52 9.36 -2.43
CA GLY A 199 9.35 9.94 -1.10
C GLY A 199 8.33 9.19 -0.25
N LEU A 200 8.26 7.86 -0.39
CA LEU A 200 7.20 7.06 0.21
C LEU A 200 7.27 7.17 1.74
N SER A 201 6.25 7.77 2.34
CA SER A 201 6.17 8.04 3.78
C SER A 201 5.19 7.11 4.50
N ALA A 202 4.22 6.53 3.77
CA ALA A 202 3.36 5.48 4.31
C ALA A 202 2.92 4.51 3.20
N LEU A 203 2.81 3.23 3.57
CA LEU A 203 2.15 2.17 2.83
C LEU A 203 1.10 1.55 3.75
N ARG A 204 -0.16 1.56 3.32
CA ARG A 204 -1.29 1.01 4.09
C ARG A 204 -2.04 -0.01 3.24
N ILE A 205 -2.45 -1.12 3.85
CA ILE A 205 -3.26 -2.16 3.21
C ILE A 205 -4.55 -2.28 4.01
N LEU A 206 -5.70 -2.24 3.34
CA LEU A 206 -7.01 -2.28 3.99
C LEU A 206 -7.16 -3.58 4.79
N GLY A 207 -7.67 -3.44 6.01
CA GLY A 207 -8.06 -4.57 6.85
C GLY A 207 -9.55 -4.62 7.16
N ASP A 208 -10.26 -3.51 6.92
CA ASP A 208 -11.66 -3.33 7.26
C ASP A 208 -12.55 -3.30 6.01
N TYR A 209 -13.15 -4.44 5.70
CA TYR A 209 -13.97 -4.66 4.51
C TYR A 209 -15.46 -4.69 4.82
N THR A 210 -15.87 -5.03 6.05
CA THR A 210 -17.26 -5.37 6.36
C THR A 210 -17.87 -4.45 7.42
N ARG A 211 -19.19 -4.30 7.41
CA ARG A 211 -19.95 -3.47 8.36
C ARG A 211 -20.06 -4.07 9.76
N GLY A 212 -19.39 -5.18 9.99
CA GLY A 212 -19.44 -5.98 11.20
C GLY A 212 -18.04 -6.42 11.59
N TYR A 213 -17.93 -7.11 12.72
CA TYR A 213 -16.64 -7.62 13.16
C TYR A 213 -16.08 -8.61 12.15
N GLU A 214 -14.81 -8.41 11.83
CA GLU A 214 -14.04 -9.30 10.98
C GLU A 214 -12.63 -9.48 11.52
N SER A 215 -11.98 -10.53 11.00
CA SER A 215 -10.55 -10.72 11.18
C SER A 215 -9.91 -10.96 9.82
N VAL A 216 -8.96 -10.10 9.49
CA VAL A 216 -8.23 -10.15 8.22
C VAL A 216 -6.76 -10.45 8.51
N ALA A 217 -6.23 -11.42 7.77
CA ALA A 217 -4.85 -11.83 7.79
C ALA A 217 -4.10 -11.24 6.59
N LEU A 218 -2.82 -10.91 6.80
CA LEU A 218 -1.89 -10.38 5.82
C LEU A 218 -0.60 -11.22 5.83
N ASP A 219 -0.11 -11.55 4.64
CA ASP A 219 1.11 -12.33 4.47
C ASP A 219 1.89 -11.89 3.20
N THR A 220 3.19 -12.17 3.18
CA THR A 220 4.07 -12.14 2.00
C THR A 220 4.08 -10.79 1.28
N VAL A 221 4.09 -9.70 2.06
CA VAL A 221 4.11 -8.35 1.49
C VAL A 221 5.47 -8.10 0.85
N THR A 222 5.49 -7.86 -0.45
CA THR A 222 6.71 -7.66 -1.22
C THR A 222 6.57 -6.49 -2.18
N LEU A 223 7.48 -5.53 -2.09
CA LEU A 223 7.62 -4.48 -3.09
C LEU A 223 8.66 -4.92 -4.11
N ARG A 224 8.26 -4.99 -5.38
CA ARG A 224 9.10 -5.51 -6.48
C ARG A 224 9.56 -4.41 -7.41
N HIS A 225 10.78 -4.56 -7.93
CA HIS A 225 11.31 -3.62 -8.91
C HIS A 225 10.53 -3.70 -10.22
N GLY A 226 10.50 -2.57 -10.91
CA GLY A 226 10.03 -2.47 -12.28
C GLY A 226 11.15 -2.17 -13.25
N PRO A 227 10.80 -1.93 -14.53
CA PRO A 227 11.73 -1.42 -15.52
C PRO A 227 12.26 -0.01 -15.17
N GLY A 228 11.64 0.72 -14.24
CA GLY A 228 12.20 1.96 -13.71
C GLY A 228 12.40 3.05 -14.75
N GLN A 229 11.52 3.14 -15.76
CA GLN A 229 11.67 4.09 -16.89
C GLN A 229 10.84 5.39 -16.81
N PRO A 230 10.73 6.13 -15.69
CA PRO A 230 10.11 7.45 -15.72
C PRO A 230 11.13 8.54 -16.08
N VAL A 231 11.89 8.33 -17.17
CA VAL A 231 13.04 9.19 -17.57
C VAL A 231 12.64 10.67 -17.67
N LYS A 232 11.39 10.95 -18.07
CA LYS A 232 10.87 12.31 -18.24
C LYS A 232 10.58 13.06 -16.93
N CYS A 233 10.43 12.34 -15.81
CA CYS A 233 10.07 12.95 -14.52
C CYS A 233 11.28 13.46 -13.73
N TYR A 234 12.49 13.05 -14.10
CA TYR A 234 13.74 13.54 -13.50
C TYR A 234 14.30 14.79 -14.19
N THR A 235 13.79 15.16 -15.37
CA THR A 235 14.32 16.26 -16.18
C THR A 235 13.68 17.62 -15.90
N SER A 236 12.65 17.70 -15.07
CA SER A 236 12.08 18.99 -14.68
C SER A 236 12.96 19.64 -13.61
N LYS A 237 13.85 20.53 -14.06
CA LYS A 237 14.53 21.48 -13.18
C LYS A 237 13.48 22.21 -12.33
N VAL A 238 13.68 22.18 -11.01
CA VAL A 238 13.11 23.19 -10.10
C VAL A 238 13.76 24.53 -10.38
#